data_AF-A0A1B2LZ68-F1
#
_entry.id   AF-A0A1B2LZ68-F1
#
_cell.length_a   1.000
_cell.length_b   1.000
_cell.length_c   1.000
_cell.angle_alpha   90.00
_cell.angle_beta   90.00
_cell.angle_gamma   90.00
#
_symmetry.space_group_name_H-M   'P 1'
#
loop_
_entity.id
_entity.type
_entity.pdbx_description
1 polymer ?
#
loop_
_entity_poly.entity_id
_entity_poly.type
_entity_poly.pdbx_seq_one_letter_code
_entity_poly.pdbx_strand_id
1 'polypeptide(L)' 'MTVEQLMAFYEAKNKSHLANIIGVARSTVTAWEQNGIPPRTQATFEVLTKGKLKADLQTLIA' A
#
# COMPACT_ATOMS: atom_id res chain seq x y z
N MET A 1 -1.24 -5.39 -4.89
CA MET A 1 0.01 -4.69 -4.51
C MET A 1 0.45 -5.02 -3.08
N THR A 2 1.75 -4.93 -2.79
CA THR A 2 2.35 -5.18 -1.46
C THR A 2 2.93 -3.92 -0.81
N VAL A 3 3.22 -3.98 0.50
CA VAL A 3 3.89 -2.88 1.23
C VAL A 3 5.29 -2.61 0.67
N GLU A 4 6.01 -3.65 0.24
CA GLU A 4 7.33 -3.49 -0.41
C GLU A 4 7.23 -2.71 -1.72
N GLN A 5 6.21 -2.97 -2.54
CA GLN A 5 5.97 -2.21 -3.77
C GLN A 5 5.64 -0.74 -3.48
N LEU A 6 4.87 -0.46 -2.41
CA LEU A 6 4.65 0.91 -1.95
C LEU A 6 5.95 1.58 -1.50
N MET A 7 6.79 0.88 -0.74
CA MET A 7 8.09 1.44 -0.31
C MET A 7 9.00 1.72 -1.49
N ALA A 8 9.06 0.82 -2.48
CA ALA A 8 9.85 1.03 -3.69
C ALA A 8 9.33 2.22 -4.51
N PHE A 9 8.00 2.36 -4.64
CA PHE A 9 7.39 3.44 -5.40
C PHE A 9 7.61 4.82 -4.77
N TYR A 10 7.49 4.92 -3.44
CA TYR A 10 7.66 6.16 -2.69
C TYR A 10 9.10 6.39 -2.21
N GLU A 11 10.05 5.55 -2.64
CA GLU A 11 11.46 5.58 -2.20
C GLU A 11 11.60 5.61 -0.66
N ALA A 12 10.68 4.91 0.02
CA ALA A 12 10.60 4.92 1.46
C ALA A 12 11.67 4.00 2.06
N LYS A 13 12.63 4.61 2.77
CA LYS A 13 13.71 3.90 3.49
C LYS A 13 13.23 2.86 4.52
N ASN A 14 12.05 3.06 5.12
CA ASN A 14 11.45 2.14 6.08
C ASN A 14 9.95 2.41 6.23
N LYS A 15 9.26 1.54 6.97
CA LYS A 15 7.81 1.61 7.20
C LYS A 15 7.35 2.90 7.88
N SER A 16 8.15 3.46 8.78
CA SER A 16 7.83 4.74 9.44
C SER A 16 7.88 5.88 8.43
N HIS A 17 8.87 5.87 7.53
CA HIS A 17 8.97 6.85 6.45
C HIS A 17 7.80 6.71 5.47
N LEU A 18 7.46 5.47 5.07
CA LEU A 18 6.29 5.22 4.22
C LEU A 18 5.01 5.75 4.87
N ALA A 19 4.80 5.44 6.16
CA ALA A 19 3.64 5.87 6.92
C ALA A 19 3.48 7.40 6.94
N ASN A 20 4.59 8.14 7.10
CA ASN A 20 4.60 9.59 7.02
C ASN A 20 4.25 10.11 5.61
N ILE A 21 4.77 9.48 4.55
CA ILE A 21 4.49 9.88 3.15
C ILE A 21 3.00 9.71 2.82
N ILE A 22 2.40 8.58 3.22
CA ILE A 22 1.00 8.24 2.89
C ILE A 22 -0.01 8.71 3.95
N GLY A 23 0.45 9.35 5.03
CA GLY A 23 -0.40 9.94 6.06
C GLY A 23 -1.15 8.95 6.95
N VAL A 24 -0.54 7.81 7.28
CA VAL A 24 -1.12 6.78 8.16
C VAL A 24 -0.21 6.45 9.35
N ALA A 25 -0.71 5.72 10.33
CA ALA A 25 0.12 5.25 11.44
C ALA A 25 1.08 4.13 10.99
N ARG A 26 2.27 4.08 11.59
CA ARG A 26 3.24 2.97 11.36
C ARG A 26 2.61 1.60 11.62
N SER A 27 1.78 1.48 12.66
CA SER A 27 1.07 0.25 12.99
C SER A 27 0.15 -0.23 11.86
N THR A 28 -0.47 0.70 11.13
CA THR A 28 -1.28 0.40 9.94
C THR A 28 -0.43 -0.23 8.84
N VAL A 29 0.75 0.33 8.56
CA VAL A 29 1.69 -0.24 7.57
C VAL A 29 2.16 -1.63 7.99
N THR A 30 2.46 -1.84 9.28
CA THR A 30 2.81 -3.17 9.80
C THR A 30 1.64 -4.16 9.66
N ALA A 31 0.41 -3.73 9.95
CA ALA A 31 -0.76 -4.59 9.79
C ALA A 31 -0.98 -4.99 8.32
N TRP A 32 -0.73 -4.09 7.36
CA TRP A 32 -0.82 -4.40 5.94
C TRP A 32 0.25 -5.36 5.44
N GLU A 33 1.44 -5.35 6.04
CA GLU A 33 2.48 -6.30 5.70
C GLU A 33 2.10 -7.72 6.14
N GLN A 34 1.47 -7.85 7.30
CA GLN A 34 1.06 -9.15 7.85
C GLN A 34 -0.22 -9.69 7.21
N ASN A 35 -1.20 -8.82 6.97
CA ASN A 35 -2.56 -9.22 6.56
C ASN A 35 -2.90 -8.86 5.11
N GLY A 36 -1.99 -8.19 4.41
CA GLY A 36 -2.25 -7.58 3.11
C GLY A 36 -2.86 -6.18 3.21
N ILE A 37 -2.68 -5.39 2.15
CA ILE A 37 -3.28 -4.05 2.03
C ILE A 37 -4.77 -4.22 1.70
N PRO A 38 -5.71 -3.55 2.41
CA PRO A 38 -7.14 -3.65 2.12
C PRO A 38 -7.46 -3.28 0.66
N PRO A 39 -8.40 -3.98 -0.02
CA PRO A 39 -8.72 -3.72 -1.42
C PRO A 39 -9.10 -2.27 -1.73
N ARG A 40 -9.87 -1.63 -0.84
CA ARG A 40 -10.22 -0.20 -0.94
C ARG A 40 -8.98 0.69 -0.96
N THR A 41 -8.01 0.40 -0.09
CA THR A 41 -6.75 1.13 -0.01
C THR A 41 -5.89 0.88 -1.25
N GLN A 42 -5.85 -0.35 -1.75
CA GLN A 42 -5.15 -0.68 -2.99
C GLN A 42 -5.72 0.12 -4.18
N ALA A 43 -7.05 0.22 -4.31
CA ALA A 43 -7.69 1.02 -5.35
C ALA A 43 -7.35 2.52 -5.23
N THR A 44 -7.31 3.06 -4.00
CA THR A 44 -6.85 4.44 -3.76
C THR A 44 -5.42 4.64 -4.27
N PHE A 45 -4.49 3.74 -3.93
CA PHE A 45 -3.11 3.84 -4.40
C PHE A 45 -2.98 3.66 -5.91
N GLU A 46 -3.79 2.83 -6.54
CA GLU A 46 -3.79 2.70 -8.00
C GLU A 46 -4.15 4.02 -8.68
N VAL A 47 -5.19 4.71 -8.19
CA VAL A 47 -5.57 6.04 -8.70
C VAL A 47 -4.47 7.07 -8.43
N LEU A 48 -3.93 7.13 -7.20
CA LEU A 48 -2.88 8.08 -6.82
C LEU A 48 -1.58 7.89 -7.59
N THR A 49 -1.23 6.64 -7.90
CA THR A 49 -0.02 6.30 -8.67
C THR A 49 -0.24 6.30 -10.18
N LYS A 50 -1.43 6.70 -10.65
CA LYS A 50 -1.83 6.70 -12.07
C LYS A 50 -1.64 5.32 -12.74
N GLY A 51 -2.00 4.26 -12.02
CA GLY A 51 -1.91 2.88 -12.51
C GLY A 51 -0.51 2.26 -12.47
N LYS A 52 0.50 2.94 -11.91
CA LYS A 52 1.85 2.38 -11.74
C LYS A 52 1.87 1.26 -10.70
N LEU A 53 1.08 1.38 -9.64
CA LEU A 53 0.76 0.29 -8.73
C LEU A 53 -0.64 -0.22 -9.06
N LYS A 54 -0.79 -1.53 -9.27
CA LYS A 54 -2.10 -2.14 -9.58
C LYS A 54 -2.70 -2.80 -8.34
N ALA A 55 -3.99 -2.58 -8.11
CA ALA A 55 -4.72 -3.27 -7.07
C ALA A 55 -4.92 -4.75 -7.42
N ASP A 56 -4.86 -5.61 -6.41
CA ASP A 56 -5.11 -7.04 -6.56
C ASP A 56 -6.62 -7.28 -6.61
N LEU A 57 -7.20 -7.16 -7.80
CA LEU A 57 -8.63 -7.38 -8.05
C LEU A 57 -9.07 -8.82 -7.76
N GLN A 58 -8.13 -9.78 -7.67
CA GLN A 58 -8.45 -11.17 -7.34
C GLN A 58 -9.05 -11.33 -5.94
N THR A 59 -8.77 -10.41 -5.01
CA THR A 59 -9.38 -10.43 -3.67
C THR A 59 -10.85 -10.01 -3.63
N LEU A 60 -11.40 -9.50 -4.74
CA LEU A 60 -12.80 -9.08 -4.86
C LEU A 60 -13.70 -10.17 -5.47
N ILE A 61 -13.12 -11.26 -5.99
CA ILE A 61 -13.83 -12.36 -6.62
C ILE A 61 -13.82 -13.54 -5.64
N ALA A 62 -14.71 -13.51 -4.65
CA ALA A 62 -14.98 -14.61 -3.73
C ALA A 62 -16.48 -14.91 -3.75
#